data_AF-A0A430BPV4-F1
#
_entry.id   AF-A0A430BPV4-F1
#
_cell.length_a   1.000
_cell.length_b   1.000
_cell.length_c   1.000
_cell.angle_alpha   90.00
_cell.angle_beta   90.00
_cell.angle_gamma   90.00
#
_symmetry.space_group_name_H-M   'P 1'
#
loop_
_entity.id
_entity.type
_entity.pdbx_description
1 polymer ?
#
loop_
_entity_poly.entity_id
_entity_poly.type
_entity_poly.pdbx_seq_one_letter_code
_entity_poly.pdbx_strand_id
1 'polypeptide(L)'
;MGDRDALEARWLALTRDELPALAGARGWPVRADHCFQRILLDQACGGRWYDHIAGRPAYAHADDAVLARAVMLAEAVRDDISDLAAMNRQSLAWRGKDQAIRRKR
;
A
#
# COMPACT_ATOMS: atom_id res chain seq x y z
N MET A 1 15.54 -3.55 -19.49
CA MET A 1 14.80 -3.49 -18.20
C MET A 1 13.35 -3.39 -18.59
N GLY A 2 12.54 -4.40 -18.23
CA GLY A 2 11.12 -4.38 -18.58
C GLY A 2 10.37 -3.31 -17.78
N ASP A 3 9.17 -2.94 -18.22
CA ASP A 3 8.31 -1.99 -17.51
C ASP A 3 8.04 -2.47 -16.06
N ARG A 4 7.93 -3.79 -15.86
CA ARG A 4 7.80 -4.39 -14.53
C ARG A 4 9.02 -4.19 -13.64
N ASP A 5 10.23 -4.40 -14.15
CA ASP A 5 11.47 -4.22 -13.37
C ASP A 5 11.59 -2.77 -12.86
N ALA A 6 11.19 -1.81 -13.70
CA ALA A 6 11.17 -0.40 -13.34
C ALA A 6 10.14 -0.11 -12.23
N LEU A 7 8.94 -0.72 -12.31
CA LEU A 7 7.92 -0.62 -11.26
C LEU A 7 8.38 -1.23 -9.94
N GLU A 8 9.02 -2.41 -9.96
CA GLU A 8 9.54 -3.06 -8.76
C GLU A 8 10.66 -2.23 -8.10
N ALA A 9 11.60 -1.72 -8.89
CA ALA A 9 12.66 -0.84 -8.39
C ALA A 9 12.07 0.44 -7.77
N ARG A 10 11.08 1.04 -8.43
CA ARG A 10 10.41 2.25 -7.94
C ARG A 10 9.64 1.99 -6.65
N TRP A 11 8.91 0.88 -6.59
CA TRP A 11 8.19 0.45 -5.41
C TRP A 11 9.12 0.27 -4.20
N LEU A 12 10.28 -0.36 -4.40
CA LEU A 12 11.24 -0.57 -3.33
C LEU A 12 11.84 0.76 -2.83
N ALA A 13 12.25 1.66 -3.74
CA ALA A 13 12.77 2.98 -3.37
C ALA A 13 11.74 3.79 -2.54
N LEU A 14 10.48 3.80 -2.98
CA LEU A 14 9.41 4.51 -2.27
C LEU A 14 9.15 3.93 -0.88
N THR A 15 8.97 2.61 -0.79
CA THR A 15 8.48 1.98 0.44
C THR A 15 9.55 1.69 1.47
N ARG A 16 10.82 1.55 1.05
CA ARG A 16 11.94 1.25 1.96
C ARG A 16 12.71 2.50 2.39
N ASP A 17 12.78 3.51 1.53
CA ASP A 17 13.65 4.66 1.76
C ASP A 17 12.83 5.96 1.87
N GLU A 18 12.10 6.35 0.83
CA GLU A 18 11.47 7.68 0.76
C GLU A 18 10.34 7.87 1.78
N LEU A 19 9.36 6.95 1.82
CA LEU A 19 8.22 7.06 2.73
C LEU A 19 8.63 6.92 4.21
N PRO A 20 9.47 5.95 4.61
CA PRO A 20 9.96 5.89 5.98
C PRO A 20 10.75 7.14 6.41
N ALA A 21 11.54 7.74 5.51
CA ALA A 21 12.26 8.98 5.80
C ALA A 21 11.30 10.17 6.06
N LEU A 22 10.17 10.22 5.35
CA LEU A 22 9.14 11.24 5.53
C LEU A 22 8.26 11.04 6.77
N ALA A 23 8.16 9.80 7.28
CA ALA A 23 7.23 9.42 8.34
C ALA A 23 7.36 10.27 9.61
N GLY A 24 8.60 10.58 10.02
CA GLY A 24 8.88 11.40 11.19
C GLY A 24 8.43 12.85 11.00
N ALA A 25 8.79 13.46 9.87
CA ALA A 25 8.46 14.86 9.57
C ALA A 25 6.96 15.07 9.33
N ARG A 26 6.27 14.09 8.71
CA ARG A 26 4.84 14.15 8.41
C ARG A 26 3.94 13.69 9.55
N GLY A 27 4.51 13.21 10.65
CA GLY A 27 3.73 12.71 11.80
C GLY A 27 2.86 11.49 11.48
N TRP A 28 3.27 10.66 10.51
CA TRP A 28 2.48 9.52 10.08
C TRP A 28 2.36 8.45 11.18
N PRO A 29 1.22 7.74 11.23
CA PRO A 29 0.98 6.70 12.25
C PRO A 29 1.82 5.43 12.04
N VAL A 30 2.53 5.33 10.90
CA VAL A 30 3.36 4.19 10.52
C VAL A 30 4.75 4.67 10.17
N ARG A 31 5.76 3.87 10.51
CA ARG A 31 7.18 4.20 10.30
C ARG A 31 7.97 3.08 9.64
N ALA A 32 7.47 1.85 9.69
CA ALA A 32 8.13 0.69 9.12
C ALA A 32 7.72 0.48 7.66
N ASP A 33 8.69 0.11 6.83
CA ASP A 33 8.55 -0.22 5.41
C ASP A 33 7.38 -1.18 5.12
N HIS A 34 7.27 -2.28 5.88
CA HIS A 34 6.23 -3.28 5.71
C HIS A 34 4.82 -2.74 6.00
N CYS A 35 4.69 -1.70 6.84
CA CYS A 35 3.41 -1.04 7.08
C CYS A 35 2.96 -0.23 5.86
N PHE A 36 3.88 0.50 5.22
CA PHE A 36 3.59 1.21 3.97
C PHE A 36 3.19 0.23 2.88
N GLN A 37 3.98 -0.82 2.67
CA GLN A 37 3.70 -1.85 1.67
C GLN A 37 2.31 -2.47 1.88
N ARG A 38 1.97 -2.82 3.13
CA ARG A 38 0.63 -3.35 3.46
C ARG A 38 -0.48 -2.38 3.10
N ILE A 39 -0.39 -1.12 3.51
CA ILE A 39 -1.43 -0.12 3.30
C ILE A 39 -1.62 0.13 1.80
N LEU A 40 -0.52 0.36 1.09
CA LEU A 40 -0.54 0.71 -0.33
C LEU A 40 -1.00 -0.47 -1.20
N LEU A 41 -0.57 -1.69 -0.91
CA LEU A 41 -1.07 -2.88 -1.60
C LEU A 41 -2.54 -3.15 -1.28
N ASP A 42 -2.95 -2.97 -0.02
CA ASP A 42 -4.36 -3.10 0.34
C ASP A 42 -5.22 -2.11 -0.48
N GLN A 43 -4.79 -0.84 -0.59
CA GLN A 43 -5.47 0.17 -1.40
C GLN A 43 -5.46 -0.17 -2.90
N ALA A 44 -4.34 -0.65 -3.43
CA ALA A 44 -4.24 -1.05 -4.83
C ALA A 44 -5.21 -2.19 -5.18
N CYS A 45 -5.34 -3.17 -4.28
CA CYS A 45 -6.27 -4.30 -4.41
C CYS A 45 -7.72 -3.93 -4.08
N GLY A 46 -7.97 -2.81 -3.37
CA GLY A 46 -9.30 -2.45 -2.86
C GLY A 46 -9.77 -3.37 -1.73
N GLY A 47 -8.84 -3.98 -0.98
CA GLY A 47 -9.13 -5.04 -0.03
C GLY A 47 -7.86 -5.50 0.70
N ARG A 48 -7.90 -6.66 1.36
CA ARG A 48 -6.71 -7.21 2.01
C ARG A 48 -5.84 -7.84 0.94
N TRP A 49 -4.62 -7.35 0.72
CA TRP A 49 -3.79 -7.76 -0.42
C TRP A 49 -3.60 -9.28 -0.52
N TYR A 50 -3.52 -10.00 0.61
CA TYR A 50 -3.32 -11.45 0.63
C TYR A 50 -4.54 -12.26 0.19
N ASP A 51 -5.71 -11.64 0.06
CA ASP A 51 -6.88 -12.26 -0.57
C ASP A 51 -6.77 -12.21 -2.11
N HIS A 52 -5.88 -11.37 -2.66
CA HIS A 52 -5.69 -11.16 -4.10
C HIS A 52 -4.34 -11.68 -4.61
N ILE A 53 -3.30 -11.65 -3.77
CA ILE A 53 -1.93 -12.02 -4.12
C ILE A 53 -1.51 -13.19 -3.24
N ALA A 54 -1.33 -14.36 -3.85
CA ALA A 54 -1.00 -15.59 -3.13
C ALA A 54 0.49 -15.71 -2.77
N GLY A 55 1.38 -15.05 -3.51
CA GLY A 55 2.82 -15.20 -3.37
C GLY A 55 3.49 -14.16 -2.45
N ARG A 56 4.71 -14.47 -2.00
CA ARG A 56 5.57 -13.59 -1.21
C ARG A 56 6.97 -13.52 -1.83
N PRO A 57 7.55 -12.31 -2.01
CA PRO A 57 7.05 -11.02 -1.56
C PRO A 57 5.88 -10.49 -2.42
N ALA A 58 4.90 -9.85 -1.77
CA ALA A 58 3.62 -9.53 -2.41
C ALA A 58 3.75 -8.69 -3.69
N TYR A 59 4.66 -7.72 -3.73
CA TYR A 59 4.88 -6.88 -4.91
C TYR A 59 5.39 -7.69 -6.12
N ALA A 60 6.25 -8.69 -5.90
CA ALA A 60 6.82 -9.52 -6.96
C ALA A 60 5.81 -10.51 -7.53
N HIS A 61 4.76 -10.84 -6.77
CA HIS A 61 3.67 -11.71 -7.20
C HIS A 61 2.38 -10.97 -7.55
N ALA A 62 2.36 -9.65 -7.40
CA ALA A 62 1.24 -8.81 -7.82
C ALA A 62 1.17 -8.77 -9.35
N ASP A 63 -0.04 -8.68 -9.90
CA ASP A 63 -0.23 -8.31 -11.31
C ASP A 63 0.40 -6.93 -11.60
N ASP A 64 0.91 -6.72 -12.80
CA ASP A 64 1.48 -5.45 -13.26
C ASP A 64 0.53 -4.27 -12.99
N ALA A 65 -0.78 -4.46 -13.20
CA ALA A 65 -1.77 -3.42 -12.95
C ALA A 65 -1.89 -3.06 -11.45
N VAL A 66 -1.78 -4.06 -10.57
CA VAL A 66 -1.80 -3.85 -9.11
C VAL A 66 -0.51 -3.17 -8.66
N LEU A 67 0.64 -3.62 -9.17
CA LEU A 67 1.93 -3.03 -8.85
C LEU A 67 2.02 -1.57 -9.32
N ALA A 68 1.62 -1.28 -10.56
CA ALA A 68 1.59 0.08 -11.11
C ALA A 68 0.70 1.01 -10.27
N ARG A 69 -0.49 0.54 -9.87
CA ARG A 69 -1.39 1.29 -9.00
C ARG A 69 -0.78 1.52 -7.62
N ALA A 70 -0.12 0.51 -7.05
CA ALA A 70 0.54 0.63 -5.75
C ALA A 70 1.67 1.66 -5.79
N VAL A 71 2.47 1.68 -6.87
CA VAL A 71 3.49 2.71 -7.11
C VAL A 71 2.86 4.09 -7.21
N MET A 72 1.82 4.28 -8.04
CA MET A 72 1.11 5.56 -8.15
C MET A 72 0.58 6.07 -6.80
N LEU A 73 0.01 5.18 -5.98
CA LEU A 73 -0.47 5.53 -4.64
C LEU A 73 0.68 5.94 -3.71
N ALA A 74 1.81 5.24 -3.79
CA ALA A 74 2.99 5.55 -2.99
C ALA A 74 3.57 6.93 -3.35
N GLU A 75 3.61 7.26 -4.64
CA GLU A 75 4.01 8.59 -5.14
C GLU A 75 3.03 9.67 -4.70
N ALA A 76 1.73 9.42 -4.82
CA ALA A 76 0.72 10.38 -4.37
C ALA A 76 0.80 10.64 -2.85
N VAL A 77 1.11 9.63 -2.04
CA VAL A 77 1.37 9.81 -0.60
C VAL A 77 2.63 10.63 -0.37
N ARG A 78 3.72 10.30 -1.07
CA ARG A 78 4.99 11.04 -0.99
C ARG A 78 4.78 12.51 -1.36
N ASP A 79 4.02 12.79 -2.40
CA ASP A 79 3.78 14.14 -2.92
C ASP A 79 2.65 14.88 -2.17
N ASP A 80 2.16 14.30 -1.05
CA ASP A 80 1.10 14.85 -0.19
C ASP A 80 -0.26 15.02 -0.87
N ILE A 81 -0.47 14.35 -2.00
CA ILE A 81 -1.72 14.31 -2.77
C ILE A 81 -2.72 13.35 -2.10
N SER A 82 -2.23 12.33 -1.39
CA SER A 82 -3.03 11.29 -0.75
C SER A 82 -2.77 11.17 0.74
N ASP A 83 -3.83 11.10 1.55
CA ASP A 83 -3.74 10.92 3.01
C ASP A 83 -3.46 9.46 3.38
N LEU A 84 -2.22 9.18 3.75
CA LEU A 84 -1.80 7.87 4.24
C LEU A 84 -2.55 7.44 5.52
N ALA A 85 -2.91 8.38 6.41
CA ALA A 85 -3.64 8.05 7.62
C ALA A 85 -5.05 7.55 7.29
N ALA A 86 -5.73 8.17 6.31
CA ALA A 86 -7.01 7.66 5.79
C ALA A 86 -6.86 6.26 5.17
N MET A 87 -5.84 6.06 4.34
CA MET A 87 -5.57 4.75 3.75
C MET A 87 -5.29 3.66 4.80
N ASN A 88 -4.56 4.00 5.87
CA ASN A 88 -4.31 3.08 6.97
C ASN A 88 -5.61 2.73 7.71
N ARG A 89 -6.49 3.70 7.98
CA ARG A 89 -7.79 3.45 8.60
C ARG A 89 -8.62 2.48 7.75
N GLN A 90 -8.68 2.70 6.44
CA GLN A 90 -9.39 1.81 5.51
C GLN A 90 -8.78 0.40 5.45
N SER A 91 -7.45 0.30 5.40
CA SER A 91 -6.73 -0.99 5.45
C SER A 91 -7.04 -1.77 6.74
N LEU A 92 -7.14 -1.09 7.88
CA LEU A 92 -7.56 -1.68 9.15
C LEU A 92 -9.04 -2.07 9.16
N ALA A 93 -9.92 -1.28 8.54
CA ALA A 93 -11.34 -1.59 8.43
C ALA A 93 -11.57 -2.92 7.70
N TRP A 94 -10.90 -3.13 6.55
CA TRP A 94 -10.94 -4.40 5.81
C TRP A 94 -10.50 -5.61 6.63
N ARG A 95 -9.63 -5.42 7.63
CA ARG A 95 -9.09 -6.47 8.50
C ARG A 95 -9.94 -6.77 9.74
N GLY A 96 -11.09 -6.10 9.90
CA GLY A 96 -12.08 -6.47 10.92
C GLY A 96 -12.28 -5.47 12.04
N LYS A 97 -12.06 -4.16 11.81
CA LYS A 97 -12.70 -3.12 12.62
C LYS A 97 -14.05 -2.64 12.06
N ASP A 98 -14.53 -3.23 10.97
CA ASP A 98 -15.87 -2.95 10.43
C ASP A 98 -16.68 -4.22 10.13
N GLN A 99 -16.76 -5.12 11.12
CA GLN A 99 -17.73 -6.23 11.11
C GLN A 99 -19.20 -5.73 11.26
N ALA A 100 -19.49 -4.44 11.11
CA ALA A 100 -20.83 -3.88 11.29
C ALA A 100 -21.65 -3.78 9.98
N ILE A 101 -21.05 -3.82 8.78
CA ILE A 101 -21.76 -3.53 7.52
C ILE A 101 -22.03 -4.76 6.64
N ARG A 102 -22.15 -5.97 7.20
CA ARG A 102 -22.48 -7.18 6.39
C ARG A 102 -23.61 -8.07 6.90
N ARG A 103 -24.48 -7.61 7.80
CA ARG A 103 -25.74 -8.32 8.12
C ARG A 103 -26.96 -7.40 8.09
N LYS A 104 -27.22 -6.80 6.93
CA LYS A 104 -28.56 -6.47 6.47
C LYS A 104 -28.66 -6.89 5.00
N ARG A 105 -29.09 -8.12 4.77
CA ARG A 105 -29.91 -8.54 3.63
C ARG A 105 -30.68 -9.77 4.08
#